data_AF-A0A229S2L3-F1
#
_entry.id   AF-A0A229S2L3-F1
#
_cell.length_a   1.000
_cell.length_b   1.000
_cell.length_c   1.000
_cell.angle_alpha   90.00
_cell.angle_beta   90.00
_cell.angle_gamma   90.00
#
_symmetry.space_group_name_H-M   'P 1'
#
loop_
_entity.id
_entity.type
_entity.pdbx_description
1 polymer ?
#
loop_
_entity_poly.entity_id
_entity_poly.type
_entity_poly.pdbx_seq_one_letter_code
_entity_poly.pdbx_strand_id
1 'polypeptide(L)'
;MPGERLDSWLRGHESLVDVLTASLLAACCVLFGLLVDADPVYFLFSLLLALPLALRRRDAGVCAALVLATAGAQWLTIRNDIGALPADLAVPLAVHAAAAYGPRWAGGAALAAGLAGSALGGLSWPMLPSPVTAHLLVGVFLASTVVAAWATGTLRRVRLAHREQQARLAVLAERNRISREMHDIVAHSLAVVIAQADGGRYATSPEACRSALVTIGECARQALGDLRRVLGVLRDGPA
;
A
#
# COMPACT_ATOMS: atom_id res chain seq x y z
N MET A 1 12.27 -2.47 -17.94
CA MET A 1 10.94 -3.03 -17.65
C MET A 1 9.89 -1.92 -17.75
N PRO A 2 8.88 -2.00 -18.64
CA PRO A 2 7.91 -0.92 -18.83
C PRO A 2 7.03 -0.64 -17.59
N GLY A 3 6.80 -1.64 -16.72
CA GLY A 3 5.99 -1.48 -15.51
C GLY A 3 6.59 -0.56 -14.44
N GLU A 4 7.91 -0.56 -14.27
CA GLU A 4 8.56 0.26 -13.23
C GLU A 4 8.53 1.76 -13.54
N ARG A 5 8.56 2.13 -14.83
CA ARG A 5 8.41 3.52 -15.30
C ARG A 5 6.96 4.01 -15.17
N LEU A 6 5.99 3.13 -15.38
CA LEU A 6 4.58 3.46 -15.20
C LEU A 6 4.26 3.66 -13.71
N ASP A 7 4.78 2.80 -12.84
CA ASP A 7 4.59 2.89 -11.40
C ASP A 7 5.25 4.13 -10.77
N SER A 8 6.44 4.53 -11.25
CA SER A 8 7.08 5.78 -10.78
C SER A 8 6.33 7.03 -11.26
N TRP A 9 5.84 7.04 -12.50
CA TRP A 9 5.01 8.13 -13.03
C TRP A 9 3.67 8.23 -12.28
N LEU A 10 2.99 7.12 -12.03
CA LEU A 10 1.72 7.07 -11.29
C LEU A 10 1.86 7.54 -9.84
N ARG A 11 3.00 7.24 -9.18
CA ARG A 11 3.31 7.74 -7.84
C ARG A 11 3.54 9.26 -7.80
N GLY A 12 4.07 9.84 -8.89
CA GLY A 12 4.20 11.29 -9.03
C GLY A 12 2.89 12.01 -9.37
N HIS A 13 1.91 11.29 -9.94
CA HIS A 13 0.66 11.85 -10.46
C HIS A 13 -0.59 11.31 -9.71
N GLU A 14 -0.45 10.92 -8.45
CA GLU A 14 -1.57 10.33 -7.69
C GLU A 14 -2.76 11.28 -7.56
N SER A 15 -2.50 12.58 -7.41
CA SER A 15 -3.53 13.63 -7.42
C SER A 15 -4.24 13.74 -8.77
N LEU A 16 -3.52 13.55 -9.88
CA LEU A 16 -4.09 13.59 -11.22
C LEU A 16 -5.02 12.40 -11.46
N VAL A 17 -4.65 11.19 -11.01
CA VAL A 17 -5.52 10.00 -11.10
C VAL A 17 -6.81 10.20 -10.29
N ASP A 18 -6.71 10.81 -9.11
CA ASP A 18 -7.85 11.07 -8.25
C ASP A 18 -8.78 12.14 -8.85
N VAL A 19 -8.22 13.23 -9.38
CA VAL A 19 -8.97 14.27 -10.10
C VAL A 19 -9.63 13.69 -11.34
N LEU A 20 -8.92 12.90 -12.16
CA LEU A 20 -9.51 12.25 -13.33
C LEU A 20 -10.66 11.32 -12.96
N THR A 21 -10.55 10.55 -11.86
CA THR A 21 -11.62 9.67 -11.39
C THR A 21 -12.84 10.49 -10.96
N ALA A 22 -12.62 11.58 -10.21
CA ALA A 22 -13.69 12.48 -9.76
C ALA A 22 -14.36 13.19 -10.96
N SER A 23 -13.57 13.69 -11.91
CA SER A 23 -14.05 14.35 -13.13
C SER A 23 -14.83 13.39 -14.03
N LEU A 24 -14.38 12.15 -14.18
CA LEU A 24 -15.09 11.13 -14.96
C LEU A 24 -16.44 10.81 -14.30
N LEU A 25 -16.47 10.58 -12.99
CA LEU A 25 -17.72 10.35 -12.27
C LEU A 25 -18.68 11.54 -12.40
N ALA A 26 -18.18 12.76 -12.20
CA ALA A 26 -18.96 13.98 -12.36
C ALA A 26 -19.50 14.13 -13.78
N ALA A 27 -18.68 13.88 -14.81
CA ALA A 27 -19.11 13.93 -16.21
C ALA A 27 -20.19 12.89 -16.53
N CYS A 28 -20.07 11.66 -16.02
CA CYS A 28 -21.10 10.64 -16.15
C CYS A 28 -22.40 11.07 -15.46
N CYS A 29 -22.32 11.67 -14.26
CA CYS A 29 -23.49 12.16 -13.55
C CYS A 29 -24.16 13.31 -14.30
N VAL A 30 -23.40 14.27 -14.82
CA VAL A 30 -23.91 15.40 -15.60
C VAL A 30 -24.59 14.91 -16.88
N LEU A 31 -23.95 14.01 -17.63
CA LEU A 31 -24.52 13.44 -18.85
C LEU A 31 -25.83 12.70 -18.57
N PHE A 32 -25.89 11.90 -17.51
CA PHE A 32 -27.11 11.20 -17.10
C PHE A 32 -28.21 12.19 -16.67
N GLY A 33 -27.85 13.22 -15.90
CA GLY A 33 -28.79 14.26 -15.47
C GLY A 33 -29.40 15.01 -16.64
N LEU A 34 -28.60 15.35 -17.66
CA LEU A 34 -29.10 15.98 -18.89
C LEU A 34 -30.00 15.05 -19.71
N LEU A 35 -29.73 13.73 -19.71
CA LEU A 35 -30.53 12.74 -20.45
C LEU A 35 -31.93 12.56 -19.85
N VAL A 36 -32.05 12.69 -18.53
CA VAL A 36 -33.30 12.47 -17.77
C VAL A 36 -34.01 13.80 -17.43
N ASP A 37 -33.48 14.93 -17.93
CA ASP A 37 -33.99 16.29 -17.64
C ASP A 37 -34.09 16.55 -16.12
N ALA A 38 -33.01 16.21 -15.41
CA ALA A 38 -32.97 16.23 -13.96
C ALA A 38 -32.93 17.66 -13.37
N ASP A 39 -33.52 17.82 -12.19
CA ASP A 39 -33.54 19.11 -11.50
C ASP A 39 -32.15 19.59 -11.05
N PRO A 40 -31.95 20.91 -10.82
CA PRO A 40 -30.69 21.46 -10.32
C PRO A 40 -30.14 20.78 -9.05
N VAL A 41 -31.03 20.25 -8.21
CA VAL A 41 -30.69 19.53 -6.98
C VAL A 41 -29.90 18.25 -7.27
N TYR A 42 -30.22 17.53 -8.36
CA TYR A 42 -29.49 16.34 -8.81
C TYR A 42 -28.02 16.67 -9.09
N PHE A 43 -27.77 17.77 -9.82
CA PHE A 43 -26.42 18.19 -10.18
C PHE A 43 -25.62 18.64 -8.96
N LEU A 44 -26.28 19.32 -8.02
CA LEU A 44 -25.67 19.72 -6.75
C LEU A 44 -25.17 18.51 -5.95
N PHE A 45 -26.02 17.52 -5.69
CA PHE A 45 -25.60 16.31 -4.95
C PHE A 45 -24.55 15.50 -5.71
N SER A 46 -24.66 15.41 -7.03
CA SER A 46 -23.65 14.75 -7.87
C SER A 46 -22.26 15.37 -7.70
N LEU A 47 -22.17 16.70 -7.68
CA LEU A 47 -20.91 17.41 -7.44
C LEU A 47 -20.44 17.26 -5.99
N LEU A 48 -21.34 17.36 -5.01
CA LEU A 48 -21.00 17.22 -3.59
C LEU A 48 -20.52 15.79 -3.23
N LEU A 49 -20.94 14.77 -3.97
CA LEU A 49 -20.44 13.40 -3.83
C LEU A 49 -19.13 13.17 -4.60
N ALA A 50 -18.99 13.75 -5.80
CA ALA A 50 -17.81 13.51 -6.65
C ALA A 50 -16.58 14.32 -6.22
N LEU A 51 -16.74 15.60 -5.87
CA LEU A 51 -15.61 16.51 -5.56
C LEU A 51 -14.71 16.01 -4.41
N PRO A 52 -15.24 15.49 -3.28
CA PRO A 52 -14.40 15.00 -2.20
C PRO A 52 -13.48 13.83 -2.60
N LEU A 53 -13.80 13.09 -3.67
CA LEU A 53 -12.96 11.98 -4.16
C LEU A 53 -11.57 12.45 -4.62
N ALA A 54 -11.40 13.73 -4.97
CA ALA A 54 -10.09 14.31 -5.26
C ALA A 54 -9.17 14.33 -4.03
N LEU A 55 -9.72 14.26 -2.81
CA LEU A 55 -8.99 14.23 -1.54
C LEU A 55 -8.77 12.80 -1.01
N ARG A 56 -9.24 11.76 -1.72
CA ARG A 56 -9.35 10.39 -1.19
C ARG A 56 -8.02 9.78 -0.73
N ARG A 57 -6.88 10.17 -1.33
CA ARG A 57 -5.55 9.70 -0.91
C ARG A 57 -4.84 10.61 0.08
N ARG A 58 -5.08 11.93 -0.02
CA ARG A 58 -4.44 12.93 0.83
C ARG A 58 -5.02 12.91 2.24
N ASP A 59 -6.34 12.98 2.34
CA ASP A 59 -7.09 13.05 3.60
C ASP A 59 -8.31 12.12 3.53
N ALA A 60 -8.03 10.82 3.45
CA ALA A 60 -9.05 9.79 3.25
C ALA A 60 -10.19 9.82 4.28
N GLY A 61 -9.89 10.22 5.52
CA GLY A 61 -10.90 10.41 6.57
C GLY A 61 -11.86 11.55 6.28
N VAL A 62 -11.35 12.70 5.81
CA VAL A 62 -12.17 13.86 5.44
C VAL A 62 -13.00 13.54 4.20
N CYS A 63 -12.39 12.91 3.18
CA CYS A 63 -13.11 12.42 2.00
C CYS A 63 -14.30 11.53 2.38
N ALA A 64 -14.08 10.52 3.22
CA ALA A 64 -15.15 9.62 3.64
C ALA A 64 -16.22 10.34 4.46
N ALA A 65 -15.83 11.23 5.38
CA ALA A 65 -16.79 12.01 6.16
C ALA A 65 -17.68 12.89 5.26
N LEU A 66 -17.10 13.61 4.30
CA LEU A 66 -17.84 14.46 3.37
C LEU A 66 -18.80 13.64 2.49
N VAL A 67 -18.31 12.55 1.88
CA VAL A 67 -19.16 11.70 1.01
C VAL A 67 -20.31 11.08 1.79
N LEU A 68 -20.03 10.51 2.97
CA LEU A 68 -21.06 9.86 3.79
C LEU A 68 -22.07 10.87 4.36
N ALA A 69 -21.63 12.07 4.75
CA ALA A 69 -22.52 13.13 5.19
C ALA A 69 -23.42 13.62 4.05
N THR A 70 -22.86 13.82 2.85
CA THR A 70 -23.63 14.20 1.64
C THR A 70 -24.63 13.11 1.27
N ALA A 71 -24.24 11.84 1.27
CA ALA A 71 -25.14 10.72 0.99
C ALA A 71 -26.28 10.62 2.03
N GLY A 72 -25.97 10.85 3.31
CA GLY A 72 -26.98 10.92 4.37
C GLY A 72 -27.95 12.09 4.20
N ALA A 73 -27.45 13.27 3.82
CA ALA A 73 -28.27 14.43 3.53
C ALA A 73 -29.18 14.19 2.32
N GLN A 74 -28.65 13.63 1.24
CA GLN A 74 -29.40 13.23 0.04
C GLN A 74 -30.55 12.29 0.40
N TRP A 75 -30.27 11.25 1.19
CA TRP A 75 -31.29 10.29 1.63
C TRP A 75 -32.40 10.94 2.47
N LEU A 76 -32.07 11.95 3.27
CA LEU A 76 -33.05 12.67 4.10
C LEU A 76 -33.94 13.62 3.26
N THR A 77 -33.37 14.28 2.25
CA THR A 77 -34.07 15.32 1.48
C THR A 77 -34.79 14.82 0.23
N ILE A 78 -34.27 13.78 -0.43
CA ILE A 78 -34.75 13.28 -1.73
C ILE A 78 -35.22 11.83 -1.55
N ARG A 79 -36.11 11.59 -0.58
CA ARG A 79 -36.61 10.23 -0.33
C ARG A 79 -37.62 9.76 -1.39
N ASN A 80 -38.32 10.68 -2.06
CA ASN A 80 -39.56 10.36 -2.79
C ASN A 80 -39.51 10.60 -4.31
N ASP A 81 -38.51 11.31 -4.84
CA ASP A 81 -38.54 11.79 -6.24
C ASP A 81 -37.48 11.13 -7.14
N ILE A 82 -36.28 10.85 -6.61
CA ILE A 82 -35.15 10.34 -7.39
C ILE A 82 -34.52 9.17 -6.62
N GLY A 83 -34.43 8.00 -7.27
CA GLY A 83 -33.80 6.80 -6.71
C GLY A 83 -32.28 6.93 -6.56
N ALA A 84 -31.58 5.79 -6.55
CA ALA A 84 -30.12 5.77 -6.47
C ALA A 84 -29.46 6.56 -7.62
N LEU A 85 -28.58 7.50 -7.28
CA LEU A 85 -27.85 8.32 -8.22
C LEU A 85 -26.60 7.57 -8.71
N PRO A 86 -26.16 7.76 -9.96
CA PRO A 86 -24.84 7.29 -10.39
C PRO A 86 -23.71 7.81 -9.48
N ALA A 87 -23.90 8.99 -8.90
CA ALA A 87 -22.99 9.62 -7.94
C ALA A 87 -22.81 8.82 -6.64
N ASP A 88 -23.75 7.93 -6.28
CA ASP A 88 -23.66 7.10 -5.07
C ASP A 88 -22.49 6.10 -5.14
N LEU A 89 -21.90 5.87 -6.32
CA LEU A 89 -20.61 5.18 -6.48
C LEU A 89 -19.46 5.86 -5.71
N ALA A 90 -19.60 7.13 -5.35
CA ALA A 90 -18.66 7.81 -4.48
C ALA A 90 -18.56 7.13 -3.10
N VAL A 91 -19.64 6.55 -2.58
CA VAL A 91 -19.68 5.91 -1.25
C VAL A 91 -18.69 4.74 -1.15
N PRO A 92 -18.79 3.67 -1.97
CA PRO A 92 -17.81 2.59 -1.92
C PRO A 92 -16.39 3.08 -2.26
N LEU A 93 -16.21 4.04 -3.17
CA LEU A 93 -14.89 4.60 -3.46
C LEU A 93 -14.26 5.31 -2.25
N ALA A 94 -15.06 6.05 -1.49
CA ALA A 94 -14.62 6.73 -0.27
C ALA A 94 -14.35 5.74 0.87
N VAL A 95 -15.17 4.70 1.02
CA VAL A 95 -14.97 3.60 1.99
C VAL A 95 -13.66 2.85 1.68
N HIS A 96 -13.41 2.52 0.41
CA HIS A 96 -12.15 1.93 -0.03
C HIS A 96 -10.98 2.83 0.35
N ALA A 97 -11.08 4.13 0.08
CA ALA A 97 -10.02 5.08 0.36
C ALA A 97 -9.73 5.20 1.87
N ALA A 98 -10.77 5.29 2.71
CA ALA A 98 -10.61 5.28 4.16
C ALA A 98 -9.93 4.01 4.66
N ALA A 99 -10.32 2.84 4.13
CA ALA A 99 -9.73 1.55 4.48
C ALA A 99 -8.29 1.39 3.97
N ALA A 100 -7.94 1.97 2.82
CA ALA A 100 -6.62 1.87 2.20
C ALA A 100 -5.60 2.89 2.72
N TYR A 101 -5.99 4.16 2.86
CA TYR A 101 -5.10 5.30 3.09
C TYR A 101 -5.33 6.00 4.44
N GLY A 102 -6.52 5.86 5.04
CA GLY A 102 -6.88 6.55 6.29
C GLY A 102 -6.26 5.92 7.56
N PRO A 103 -6.53 6.50 8.74
CA PRO A 103 -6.20 5.86 10.02
C PRO A 103 -7.03 4.59 10.24
N ARG A 104 -6.58 3.69 11.13
CA ARG A 104 -7.21 2.35 11.34
C ARG A 104 -8.70 2.44 11.68
N TRP A 105 -9.10 3.45 12.46
CA TRP A 105 -10.49 3.65 12.87
C TRP A 105 -11.37 4.14 11.70
N ALA A 106 -10.83 4.93 10.76
CA ALA A 106 -11.60 5.52 9.68
C ALA A 106 -12.17 4.46 8.73
N GLY A 107 -11.41 3.40 8.44
CA GLY A 107 -11.90 2.29 7.63
C GLY A 107 -13.09 1.57 8.28
N GLY A 108 -13.03 1.32 9.58
CA GLY A 108 -14.13 0.68 10.33
C GLY A 108 -15.35 1.60 10.46
N ALA A 109 -15.15 2.89 10.75
CA ALA A 109 -16.22 3.87 10.81
C ALA A 109 -16.92 4.05 9.46
N ALA A 110 -16.16 4.14 8.37
CA ALA A 110 -16.71 4.25 7.02
C ALA A 110 -17.48 3.00 6.60
N LEU A 111 -17.00 1.81 6.96
CA LEU A 111 -17.74 0.55 6.75
C LEU A 111 -19.08 0.57 7.50
N ALA A 112 -19.07 0.89 8.80
CA ALA A 112 -20.27 0.92 9.61
C ALA A 112 -21.30 1.92 9.06
N ALA A 113 -20.87 3.13 8.72
CA ALA A 113 -21.73 4.16 8.13
C ALA A 113 -22.24 3.75 6.74
N GLY A 114 -21.40 3.15 5.88
CA GLY A 114 -21.82 2.67 4.57
C GLY A 114 -22.82 1.51 4.64
N LEU A 115 -22.67 0.61 5.62
CA LEU A 115 -23.64 -0.47 5.87
C LEU A 115 -24.97 0.08 6.40
N ALA A 116 -24.93 1.05 7.30
CA ALA A 116 -26.14 1.75 7.75
C ALA A 116 -26.85 2.43 6.57
N GLY A 117 -26.11 3.15 5.72
CA GLY A 117 -26.63 3.75 4.49
C GLY A 117 -27.21 2.71 3.52
N SER A 118 -26.58 1.54 3.38
CA SER A 118 -27.07 0.44 2.54
C SER A 118 -28.41 -0.13 3.04
N ALA A 119 -28.57 -0.27 4.36
CA ALA A 119 -29.82 -0.69 4.97
C ALA A 119 -30.93 0.36 4.76
N LEU A 120 -30.61 1.64 4.97
CA LEU A 120 -31.55 2.74 4.76
C LEU A 120 -31.98 2.85 3.29
N GLY A 121 -31.03 2.76 2.34
CA GLY A 121 -31.31 2.76 0.90
C GLY A 121 -32.16 1.55 0.48
N GLY A 122 -31.83 0.36 0.95
CA GLY A 122 -32.62 -0.85 0.68
C GLY A 122 -34.08 -0.76 1.16
N LEU A 123 -34.32 -0.08 2.28
CA LEU A 123 -35.67 0.14 2.83
C LEU A 123 -36.49 1.21 2.11
N SER A 124 -35.85 2.13 1.38
CA SER A 124 -36.50 3.36 0.88
C SER A 124 -36.52 3.49 -0.64
N TRP A 125 -35.57 2.90 -1.37
CA TRP A 125 -35.45 3.08 -2.81
C TRP A 125 -36.37 2.27 -3.71
N PRO A 126 -36.97 1.15 -3.28
CA PRO A 126 -38.09 0.59 -4.04
C PRO A 126 -39.29 1.55 -3.99
N MET A 127 -39.33 2.48 -4.94
CA MET A 127 -40.32 3.57 -5.03
C MET A 127 -41.74 3.07 -5.35
N LEU A 128 -41.86 1.84 -5.85
CA LEU A 128 -43.13 1.16 -6.11
C LEU A 128 -43.45 0.19 -4.97
N PRO A 129 -44.73 -0.11 -4.70
CA PRO A 129 -45.12 -1.18 -3.77
C PRO A 129 -44.43 -2.48 -4.15
N SER A 130 -43.38 -2.82 -3.40
CA SER A 130 -42.47 -3.92 -3.72
C SER A 130 -42.48 -4.93 -2.58
N PRO A 131 -42.33 -6.23 -2.87
CA PRO A 131 -42.23 -7.23 -1.81
C PRO A 131 -41.00 -6.94 -0.93
N VAL A 132 -41.06 -7.40 0.32
CA VAL A 132 -39.94 -7.28 1.27
C VAL A 132 -38.64 -7.85 0.69
N THR A 133 -38.74 -8.90 -0.14
CA THR A 133 -37.59 -9.51 -0.83
C THR A 133 -36.85 -8.52 -1.73
N ALA A 134 -37.54 -7.61 -2.43
CA ALA A 134 -36.90 -6.62 -3.28
C ALA A 134 -36.06 -5.61 -2.48
N HIS A 135 -36.60 -5.14 -1.35
CA HIS A 135 -35.91 -4.25 -0.42
C HIS A 135 -34.65 -4.91 0.17
N LEU A 136 -34.76 -6.19 0.55
CA LEU A 136 -33.63 -6.98 1.02
C LEU A 136 -32.56 -7.15 -0.05
N LEU A 137 -32.94 -7.46 -1.30
CA LEU A 137 -31.99 -7.62 -2.40
C LEU A 137 -31.22 -6.34 -2.70
N VAL A 138 -31.91 -5.19 -2.73
CA VAL A 138 -31.26 -3.88 -2.92
C VAL A 138 -30.30 -3.58 -1.77
N GLY A 139 -30.76 -3.73 -0.51
CA GLY A 139 -29.92 -3.49 0.66
C GLY A 139 -28.68 -4.39 0.70
N VAL A 140 -28.84 -5.69 0.40
CA VAL A 140 -27.74 -6.66 0.31
C VAL A 140 -26.78 -6.31 -0.82
N PHE A 141 -27.29 -5.93 -2.00
CA PHE A 141 -26.46 -5.51 -3.12
C PHE A 141 -25.59 -4.30 -2.73
N LEU A 142 -26.19 -3.24 -2.18
CA LEU A 142 -25.46 -2.05 -1.74
C LEU A 142 -24.43 -2.41 -0.66
N ALA A 143 -24.84 -3.18 0.35
CA ALA A 143 -23.94 -3.62 1.42
C ALA A 143 -22.76 -4.42 0.87
N SER A 144 -22.98 -5.27 -0.14
CA SER A 144 -21.91 -6.04 -0.78
C SER A 144 -20.87 -5.16 -1.45
N THR A 145 -21.28 -4.06 -2.10
CA THR A 145 -20.35 -3.11 -2.71
C THR A 145 -19.49 -2.39 -1.67
N VAL A 146 -20.09 -2.00 -0.54
CA VAL A 146 -19.40 -1.35 0.58
C VAL A 146 -18.41 -2.32 1.24
N VAL A 147 -18.81 -3.56 1.49
CA VAL A 147 -17.95 -4.60 2.07
C VAL A 147 -16.79 -4.92 1.12
N ALA A 148 -17.04 -5.08 -0.17
CA ALA A 148 -16.01 -5.33 -1.17
C ALA A 148 -15.00 -4.16 -1.24
N ALA A 149 -15.49 -2.91 -1.23
CA ALA A 149 -14.65 -1.73 -1.19
C ALA A 149 -13.77 -1.65 0.06
N TRP A 150 -14.34 -1.90 1.24
CA TRP A 150 -13.60 -1.96 2.49
C TRP A 150 -12.57 -3.09 2.52
N ALA A 151 -12.94 -4.29 2.06
CA ALA A 151 -12.07 -5.45 2.03
C ALA A 151 -10.88 -5.24 1.09
N THR A 152 -11.12 -4.71 -0.12
CA THR A 152 -10.04 -4.39 -1.07
C THR A 152 -9.12 -3.29 -0.54
N GLY A 153 -9.65 -2.27 0.13
CA GLY A 153 -8.85 -1.23 0.77
C GLY A 153 -7.98 -1.78 1.91
N THR A 154 -8.55 -2.62 2.76
CA THR A 154 -7.85 -3.29 3.86
C THR A 154 -6.75 -4.23 3.33
N LEU A 155 -7.05 -5.00 2.30
CA LEU A 155 -6.09 -5.90 1.65
C LEU A 155 -4.92 -5.13 1.06
N ARG A 156 -5.15 -3.97 0.45
CA ARG A 156 -4.08 -3.09 -0.05
C ARG A 156 -3.16 -2.64 1.07
N ARG A 157 -3.71 -2.19 2.20
CA ARG A 157 -2.94 -1.78 3.39
C ARG A 157 -2.07 -2.92 3.92
N VAL A 158 -2.65 -4.11 4.07
CA VAL A 158 -1.94 -5.30 4.58
C VAL A 158 -0.83 -5.71 3.62
N ARG A 159 -1.08 -5.72 2.30
CA ARG A 159 -0.06 -6.04 1.28
C ARG A 159 1.11 -5.06 1.30
N LEU A 160 0.84 -3.77 1.47
CA LEU A 160 1.89 -2.76 1.56
C LEU A 160 2.76 -2.98 2.81
N ALA A 161 2.14 -3.15 3.97
CA ALA A 161 2.85 -3.43 5.22
C ALA A 161 3.68 -4.74 5.12
N HIS A 162 3.14 -5.77 4.49
CA HIS A 162 3.85 -7.03 4.29
C HIS A 162 5.09 -6.86 3.39
N ARG A 163 4.97 -6.11 2.29
CA ARG A 163 6.11 -5.81 1.40
C ARG A 163 7.21 -5.03 2.11
N GLU A 164 6.85 -4.03 2.90
CA GLU A 164 7.82 -3.27 3.70
C GLU A 164 8.54 -4.16 4.72
N GLN A 165 7.80 -5.05 5.38
CA GLN A 165 8.39 -6.01 6.31
C GLN A 165 9.31 -7.01 5.60
N GLN A 166 8.91 -7.54 4.45
CA GLN A 166 9.75 -8.42 3.63
C GLN A 166 11.05 -7.74 3.18
N ALA A 167 10.97 -6.48 2.73
CA ALA A 167 12.15 -5.71 2.36
C ALA A 167 13.10 -5.52 3.55
N ARG A 168 12.58 -5.21 4.74
CA ARG A 168 13.38 -5.12 5.97
C ARG A 168 14.03 -6.45 6.35
N LEU A 169 13.29 -7.56 6.28
CA LEU A 169 13.81 -8.89 6.55
C LEU A 169 14.89 -9.30 5.55
N ALA A 170 14.73 -8.97 4.27
CA ALA A 170 15.73 -9.22 3.25
C ALA A 170 17.04 -8.48 3.54
N VAL A 171 16.97 -7.20 3.92
CA VAL A 171 18.15 -6.42 4.33
C VAL A 171 18.84 -7.02 5.56
N LEU A 172 18.08 -7.47 6.56
CA LEU A 172 18.64 -8.10 7.76
C LEU A 172 19.26 -9.47 7.46
N ALA A 173 18.62 -10.27 6.62
CA ALA A 173 19.13 -11.56 6.18
C ALA A 173 20.47 -11.39 5.44
N GLU A 174 20.56 -10.38 4.58
CA GLU A 174 21.78 -10.08 3.83
C GLU A 174 22.90 -9.61 4.77
N ARG A 175 22.61 -8.71 5.72
CA ARG A 175 23.58 -8.30 6.76
C ARG A 175 24.11 -9.50 7.57
N ASN A 176 23.25 -10.44 7.94
CA ASN A 176 23.66 -11.66 8.63
C ASN A 176 24.47 -12.61 7.75
N ARG A 177 24.17 -12.68 6.45
CA ARG A 177 24.96 -13.45 5.48
C ARG A 177 26.37 -12.88 5.38
N ILE A 178 26.51 -11.58 5.22
CA ILE A 178 27.79 -10.87 5.16
C ILE A 178 28.58 -11.04 6.45
N SER A 179 27.95 -10.87 7.61
CA SER A 179 28.62 -11.05 8.91
C SER A 179 29.22 -12.45 9.05
N ARG A 180 28.50 -13.50 8.62
CA ARG A 180 29.02 -14.88 8.61
C ARG A 180 30.17 -15.06 7.63
N GLU A 181 30.04 -14.54 6.40
CA GLU A 181 31.11 -14.60 5.41
C GLU A 181 32.39 -13.89 5.89
N MET A 182 32.24 -12.71 6.51
CA MET A 182 33.34 -12.00 7.16
C MET A 182 33.93 -12.80 8.32
N HIS A 183 33.09 -13.40 9.17
CA HIS A 183 33.54 -14.21 10.29
C HIS A 183 34.31 -15.44 9.81
N ASP A 184 33.84 -16.13 8.77
CA ASP A 184 34.49 -17.32 8.23
C ASP A 184 35.86 -16.98 7.62
N ILE A 185 35.96 -15.87 6.86
CA ILE A 185 37.24 -15.36 6.33
C ILE A 185 38.19 -15.05 7.50
N VAL A 186 37.74 -14.28 8.49
CA VAL A 186 38.57 -13.87 9.62
C VAL A 186 39.01 -15.06 10.46
N ALA A 187 38.09 -15.95 10.82
CA ALA A 187 38.35 -17.12 11.65
C ALA A 187 39.33 -18.08 10.96
N HIS A 188 39.13 -18.34 9.67
CA HIS A 188 40.02 -19.21 8.91
C HIS A 188 41.43 -18.63 8.79
N SER A 189 41.56 -17.36 8.40
CA SER A 189 42.88 -16.71 8.29
C SER A 189 43.59 -16.61 9.64
N LEU A 190 42.86 -16.30 10.71
CA LEU A 190 43.44 -16.22 12.05
C LEU A 190 43.93 -17.60 12.53
N ALA A 191 43.20 -18.68 12.24
CA ALA A 191 43.65 -20.04 12.56
C ALA A 191 44.98 -20.40 11.85
N VAL A 192 45.13 -20.04 10.57
CA VAL A 192 46.38 -20.23 9.82
C VAL A 192 47.51 -19.39 10.40
N VAL A 193 47.26 -18.12 10.72
CA VAL A 193 48.25 -17.22 11.33
C VAL A 193 48.74 -17.77 12.67
N ILE A 194 47.82 -18.25 13.53
CA ILE A 194 48.18 -18.86 14.82
C ILE A 194 49.03 -20.11 14.61
N ALA A 195 48.61 -21.01 13.73
CA ALA A 195 49.37 -22.25 13.45
C ALA A 195 50.78 -21.97 12.92
N GLN A 196 50.95 -20.99 12.02
CA GLN A 196 52.25 -20.59 11.50
C GLN A 196 53.12 -19.88 12.54
N ALA A 197 52.52 -19.05 13.41
CA ALA A 197 53.24 -18.39 14.49
C ALA A 197 53.78 -19.42 15.50
N ASP A 198 52.98 -20.42 15.86
CA ASP A 198 53.41 -21.53 16.71
C ASP A 198 54.48 -22.38 16.02
N GLY A 199 54.32 -22.70 14.74
CA GLY A 199 55.32 -23.41 13.95
C GLY A 199 56.66 -22.67 13.88
N GLY A 200 56.64 -21.35 13.71
CA GLY A 200 57.83 -20.49 13.72
C GLY A 200 58.51 -20.44 15.09
N ARG A 201 57.75 -20.49 16.19
CA ARG A 201 58.29 -20.51 17.57
C ARG A 201 59.12 -21.76 17.86
N TYR A 202 58.77 -22.89 17.26
CA TYR A 202 59.46 -24.18 17.44
C TYR A 202 60.39 -24.55 16.27
N ALA A 203 60.58 -23.64 15.30
CA ALA A 203 61.46 -23.88 14.17
C ALA A 203 62.93 -24.00 14.61
N THR A 204 63.60 -25.06 14.14
CA THR A 204 65.01 -25.33 14.46
C THR A 204 65.98 -24.68 13.48
N SER A 205 65.50 -24.14 12.35
CA SER A 205 66.32 -23.39 11.38
C SER A 205 65.81 -21.96 11.17
N PRO A 206 66.71 -20.98 10.95
CA PRO A 206 66.34 -19.62 10.59
C PRO A 206 65.47 -19.53 9.33
N GLU A 207 65.71 -20.39 8.35
CA GLU A 207 64.95 -20.47 7.10
C GLU A 207 63.49 -20.87 7.34
N ALA A 208 63.25 -21.85 8.20
CA ALA A 208 61.88 -22.28 8.55
C ALA A 208 61.11 -21.18 9.30
N CYS A 209 61.76 -20.48 10.23
CA CYS A 209 61.16 -19.32 10.90
C CYS A 209 60.81 -18.19 9.91
N ARG A 210 61.71 -17.87 8.98
CA ARG A 210 61.47 -16.88 7.92
C ARG A 210 60.29 -17.27 7.02
N SER A 211 60.19 -18.54 6.64
CA SER A 211 59.10 -19.07 5.83
C SER A 211 57.74 -18.92 6.51
N ALA A 212 57.66 -19.22 7.81
CA ALA A 212 56.44 -19.03 8.60
C ALA A 212 56.00 -17.55 8.62
N LEU A 213 56.94 -16.61 8.83
CA LEU A 213 56.65 -15.17 8.81
C LEU A 213 56.17 -14.67 7.43
N VAL A 214 56.73 -15.19 6.33
CA VAL A 214 56.27 -14.88 4.97
C VAL A 214 54.83 -15.35 4.79
N THR A 215 54.53 -16.59 5.18
CA THR A 215 53.19 -17.18 5.07
C THR A 215 52.15 -16.41 5.89
N ILE A 216 52.49 -15.99 7.11
CA ILE A 216 51.63 -15.11 7.93
C ILE A 216 51.33 -13.80 7.19
N GLY A 217 52.36 -13.16 6.64
CA GLY A 217 52.21 -11.91 5.91
C GLY A 217 51.33 -12.05 4.66
N GLU A 218 51.48 -13.14 3.91
CA GLU A 218 50.64 -13.44 2.75
C GLU A 218 49.19 -13.71 3.14
N CYS A 219 48.96 -14.57 4.14
CA CYS A 219 47.62 -14.89 4.64
C CYS A 219 46.89 -13.62 5.13
N ALA A 220 47.56 -12.76 5.91
CA ALA A 220 46.98 -11.52 6.40
C ALA A 220 46.64 -10.53 5.27
N ARG A 221 47.53 -10.38 4.27
CA ARG A 221 47.26 -9.52 3.10
C ARG A 221 46.11 -10.06 2.25
N GLN A 222 46.02 -11.38 2.07
CA GLN A 222 44.92 -12.02 1.36
C GLN A 222 43.59 -11.81 2.08
N ALA A 223 43.52 -12.08 3.38
CA ALA A 223 42.31 -11.90 4.19
C ALA A 223 41.79 -10.44 4.15
N LEU A 224 42.69 -9.46 4.26
CA LEU A 224 42.34 -8.04 4.11
C LEU A 224 41.79 -7.74 2.71
N GLY A 225 42.34 -8.36 1.66
CA GLY A 225 41.85 -8.24 0.29
C GLY A 225 40.44 -8.82 0.12
N ASP A 226 40.18 -10.00 0.70
CA ASP A 226 38.89 -10.67 0.63
C ASP A 226 37.81 -9.89 1.40
N LEU A 227 38.12 -9.38 2.60
CA LEU A 227 37.22 -8.49 3.35
C LEU A 227 36.90 -7.20 2.59
N ARG A 228 37.91 -6.58 1.96
CA ARG A 228 37.70 -5.38 1.13
C ARG A 228 36.82 -5.67 -0.08
N ARG A 229 36.87 -6.87 -0.64
CA ARG A 229 36.01 -7.28 -1.76
C ARG A 229 34.56 -7.44 -1.32
N VAL A 230 34.32 -8.14 -0.21
CA VAL A 230 32.98 -8.31 0.39
C VAL A 230 32.38 -6.94 0.75
N LEU A 231 33.16 -6.03 1.34
CA LEU A 231 32.73 -4.68 1.68
C LEU A 231 32.61 -3.75 0.45
N GLY A 232 33.40 -3.97 -0.61
CA GLY A 232 33.35 -3.20 -1.85
C GLY A 232 32.07 -3.46 -2.64
N VAL A 233 31.64 -4.71 -2.72
CA VAL A 233 30.36 -5.10 -3.35
C VAL A 233 29.15 -4.43 -2.67
N LEU A 234 29.24 -4.10 -1.39
CA LEU A 234 28.22 -3.35 -0.64
C LEU A 234 28.20 -1.85 -0.91
N ARG A 235 29.31 -1.27 -1.40
CA ARG A 235 29.46 0.17 -1.61
C ARG A 235 29.12 0.59 -3.05
N ASP A 236 29.30 -0.33 -4.00
CA ASP A 236 29.03 -0.12 -5.44
C ASP A 236 27.72 -0.80 -5.92
N GLY A 237 26.90 -1.32 -5.01
CA GLY A 237 25.58 -1.89 -5.32
C GLY A 237 24.64 -0.85 -5.96
N PRO A 238 23.77 -1.24 -6.91
CA PRO A 238 23.05 -0.31 -7.77
C PRO A 238 22.13 0.60 -6.94
N ALA A 239 22.28 1.90 -7.15
CA ALA A 239 21.34 2.93 -6.69
C ALA A 239 19.96 2.77 -7.33
#